data_AF-A0A241VW99-F1
#
_entry.id   AF-A0A241VW99-F1
#
_cell.length_a   1.000
_cell.length_b   1.000
_cell.length_c   1.000
_cell.angle_alpha   90.00
_cell.angle_beta   90.00
_cell.angle_gamma   90.00
#
_symmetry.space_group_name_H-M   'P 1'
#
loop_
_entity.id
_entity.type
_entity.pdbx_description
1 polymer ?
#
loop_
_entity_poly.entity_id
_entity_poly.type
_entity_poly.pdbx_seq_one_letter_code
_entity_poly.pdbx_strand_id
1 'polypeptide(L)'
;MAFDEHVTQNVLNYITAHLPPDSWFDEFFSFVDDLDLKKILIEEFKGIRYLYKIFEGLEADDFLLRVQIKTQITCYASIYEAVIHHLLFVTFKDSDLVKDLYKYPTKKAFSIPQAHMSKLEQYLEHDGKTIIPMYDAVGRTSITQIKFEAKANCAHQLGLISEKLKDELIQIYHCRNAIHLHAEMKKDLTYDELDLSKIAYRRMQLFREQILNSINLTV
;
A
#
# COMPACT_ATOMS: atom_id res chain seq x y z
N MET A 1 -27.83 -2.40 -22.01
CA MET A 1 -28.93 -1.47 -21.63
C MET A 1 -28.92 -1.36 -20.12
N ALA A 2 -29.27 -0.20 -19.57
CA ALA A 2 -29.41 -0.01 -18.13
C ALA A 2 -30.68 -0.69 -17.60
N PHE A 3 -30.73 -0.94 -16.30
CA PHE A 3 -31.96 -1.35 -15.62
C PHE A 3 -33.02 -0.24 -15.73
N ASP A 4 -34.30 -0.63 -15.64
CA ASP A 4 -35.37 0.34 -15.46
C ASP A 4 -35.30 1.02 -14.09
N GLU A 5 -36.05 2.10 -13.92
CA GLU A 5 -36.03 2.92 -12.70
C GLU A 5 -36.46 2.13 -11.46
N HIS A 6 -37.42 1.22 -11.59
CA HIS A 6 -37.91 0.43 -10.46
C HIS A 6 -36.85 -0.56 -9.98
N VAL A 7 -36.24 -1.30 -10.91
CA VAL A 7 -35.13 -2.22 -10.59
C VAL A 7 -33.95 -1.45 -10.02
N THR A 8 -33.61 -0.30 -10.63
CA THR A 8 -32.53 0.57 -10.13
C THR A 8 -32.80 0.97 -8.69
N GLN A 9 -34.00 1.48 -8.37
CA GLN A 9 -34.33 1.91 -7.02
C GLN A 9 -34.30 0.76 -6.01
N ASN A 10 -34.76 -0.44 -6.38
CA ASN A 10 -34.70 -1.61 -5.51
C ASN A 10 -33.25 -2.00 -5.18
N VAL A 11 -32.36 -1.99 -6.18
CA VAL A 11 -30.93 -2.24 -5.99
C VAL A 11 -30.30 -1.16 -5.10
N LEU A 12 -30.58 0.12 -5.36
CA LEU A 12 -30.08 1.24 -4.54
C LEU A 12 -30.54 1.11 -3.08
N ASN A 13 -31.82 0.79 -2.86
CA ASN A 13 -32.40 0.63 -1.52
C ASN A 13 -31.73 -0.51 -0.75
N TYR A 14 -31.51 -1.66 -1.41
CA TYR A 14 -30.80 -2.78 -0.80
C TYR A 14 -29.39 -2.39 -0.35
N ILE A 15 -28.61 -1.76 -1.24
CA ILE A 15 -27.22 -1.41 -0.95
C ILE A 15 -27.13 -0.36 0.16
N THR A 16 -27.89 0.73 0.03
CA THR A 16 -27.84 1.86 0.96
C THR A 16 -28.33 1.51 2.36
N ALA A 17 -29.24 0.54 2.50
CA ALA A 17 -29.68 0.02 3.80
C ALA A 17 -28.54 -0.62 4.62
N HIS A 18 -27.44 -1.03 3.98
CA HIS A 18 -26.29 -1.65 4.63
C HIS A 18 -25.05 -0.74 4.71
N LEU A 19 -25.16 0.51 4.27
CA LEU A 19 -24.09 1.49 4.33
C LEU A 19 -24.32 2.50 5.46
N PRO A 20 -23.26 2.92 6.16
CA PRO A 20 -23.38 4.01 7.12
C PRO A 20 -23.64 5.34 6.39
N PRO A 21 -24.13 6.37 7.11
CA PRO A 21 -24.33 7.70 6.53
C PRO A 21 -23.00 8.34 6.13
N ASP A 22 -23.04 9.32 5.22
CA ASP A 22 -21.83 9.98 4.69
C ASP A 22 -20.96 10.60 5.78
N SER A 23 -21.59 11.16 6.83
CA SER A 23 -20.89 11.72 8.00
C SER A 23 -19.98 10.71 8.71
N TRP A 24 -20.32 9.43 8.67
CA TRP A 24 -19.49 8.37 9.26
C TRP A 24 -18.18 8.20 8.49
N PHE A 25 -18.20 8.31 7.16
CA PHE A 25 -16.97 8.20 6.35
C PHE A 25 -16.07 9.42 6.54
N ASP A 26 -16.66 10.60 6.67
CA ASP A 26 -15.94 11.83 7.02
C ASP A 26 -15.22 11.71 8.38
N GLU A 27 -15.90 11.14 9.37
CA GLU A 27 -15.32 10.88 10.69
C GLU A 27 -14.30 9.73 10.65
N PHE A 28 -14.48 8.77 9.75
CA PHE A 28 -13.57 7.64 9.61
C PHE A 28 -12.17 8.13 9.24
N PHE A 29 -12.06 9.07 8.30
CA PHE A 29 -10.80 9.67 7.85
C PHE A 29 -10.55 11.06 8.48
N SER A 30 -11.00 11.29 9.73
CA SER A 30 -10.83 12.58 10.41
C SER A 30 -9.37 12.98 10.65
N PHE A 31 -8.44 12.03 10.61
CA PHE A 31 -7.00 12.24 10.80
C PHE A 31 -6.25 12.65 9.52
N VAL A 32 -6.95 12.75 8.38
CA VAL A 32 -6.36 13.19 7.11
C VAL A 32 -6.72 14.67 6.91
N ASP A 33 -5.71 15.53 7.00
CA ASP A 33 -5.89 17.00 6.90
C ASP A 33 -6.05 17.48 5.45
N ASP A 34 -5.53 16.72 4.48
CA ASP A 34 -5.68 16.99 3.05
C ASP A 34 -7.10 16.64 2.59
N LEU A 35 -7.90 17.68 2.33
CA LEU A 35 -9.30 17.55 1.96
C LEU A 35 -9.51 16.84 0.61
N ASP A 36 -8.60 17.04 -0.35
CA ASP A 36 -8.71 16.41 -1.67
C ASP A 36 -8.40 14.91 -1.56
N LEU A 37 -7.34 14.55 -0.83
CA LEU A 37 -7.03 13.15 -0.52
C LEU A 37 -8.15 12.50 0.28
N LYS A 38 -8.64 13.17 1.33
CA LYS A 38 -9.73 12.66 2.17
C LYS A 38 -10.97 12.36 1.34
N LYS A 39 -11.35 13.25 0.42
CA LYS A 39 -12.47 13.03 -0.49
C LYS A 39 -12.28 11.76 -1.33
N ILE A 40 -11.10 11.58 -1.93
CA ILE A 40 -10.80 10.39 -2.74
C ILE A 40 -10.86 9.12 -1.88
N LEU A 41 -10.30 9.15 -0.67
CA LEU A 41 -10.35 8.01 0.26
C LEU A 41 -11.78 7.63 0.67
N ILE A 42 -12.64 8.64 0.91
CA ILE A 42 -14.06 8.44 1.21
C ILE A 42 -14.78 7.81 0.02
N GLU A 43 -14.59 8.36 -1.18
CA GLU A 43 -15.21 7.86 -2.40
C GLU A 43 -14.80 6.41 -2.69
N GLU A 44 -13.51 6.09 -2.58
CA GLU A 44 -13.00 4.72 -2.72
C GLU A 44 -13.58 3.80 -1.64
N PHE A 45 -13.53 4.18 -0.36
CA PHE A 45 -14.00 3.30 0.71
C PHE A 45 -15.52 3.05 0.61
N LYS A 46 -16.30 4.10 0.30
CA LYS A 46 -17.74 3.98 0.04
C LYS A 46 -17.99 3.09 -1.18
N GLY A 47 -17.25 3.31 -2.28
CA GLY A 47 -17.34 2.55 -3.52
C GLY A 47 -17.09 1.06 -3.34
N ILE A 48 -16.05 0.66 -2.60
CA ILE A 48 -15.76 -0.76 -2.35
C ILE A 48 -16.87 -1.43 -1.57
N ARG A 49 -17.41 -0.77 -0.53
CA ARG A 49 -18.52 -1.30 0.26
C ARG A 49 -19.80 -1.39 -0.57
N TYR A 50 -20.02 -0.43 -1.45
CA TYR A 50 -21.12 -0.41 -2.39
C TYR A 50 -21.03 -1.61 -3.36
N LEU A 51 -19.87 -1.81 -3.99
CA LEU A 51 -19.60 -2.95 -4.88
C LEU A 51 -19.74 -4.29 -4.15
N TYR A 52 -19.23 -4.40 -2.93
CA TYR A 52 -19.39 -5.59 -2.11
C TYR A 52 -20.87 -5.97 -1.97
N LYS A 53 -21.75 -4.99 -1.73
CA LYS A 53 -23.20 -5.23 -1.61
C LYS A 53 -23.87 -5.58 -2.93
N ILE A 54 -23.41 -5.04 -4.06
CA ILE A 54 -23.86 -5.50 -5.38
C ILE A 54 -23.55 -7.00 -5.55
N PHE A 55 -22.29 -7.39 -5.32
CA PHE A 55 -21.89 -8.79 -5.49
C PHE A 55 -22.61 -9.72 -4.50
N GLU A 56 -22.80 -9.29 -3.26
CA GLU A 56 -23.58 -10.03 -2.27
C GLU A 56 -25.04 -10.24 -2.72
N GLY A 57 -25.70 -9.18 -3.20
CA GLY A 57 -27.09 -9.25 -3.68
C GLY A 57 -27.28 -10.06 -4.97
N LEU A 58 -26.21 -10.20 -5.77
CA LEU A 58 -26.17 -11.08 -6.95
C LEU A 58 -25.84 -12.54 -6.59
N GLU A 59 -25.64 -12.85 -5.31
CA GLU A 59 -25.18 -14.16 -4.85
C GLU A 59 -23.90 -14.60 -5.58
N ALA A 60 -22.94 -13.68 -5.69
CA ALA A 60 -21.72 -13.88 -6.48
C ALA A 60 -21.03 -15.23 -6.17
N ASP A 61 -20.96 -16.07 -7.19
CA ASP A 61 -20.28 -17.36 -7.19
C ASP A 61 -19.11 -17.37 -8.19
N ASP A 62 -18.30 -18.43 -8.13
CA ASP A 62 -17.19 -18.73 -9.05
C ASP A 62 -16.45 -17.48 -9.58
N PHE A 63 -16.76 -17.04 -10.80
CA PHE A 63 -16.09 -15.91 -11.44
C PHE A 63 -16.42 -14.55 -10.80
N LEU A 64 -17.68 -14.32 -10.38
CA LEU A 64 -18.08 -13.07 -9.75
C LEU A 64 -17.42 -12.93 -8.38
N LEU A 65 -17.33 -14.03 -7.63
CA LEU A 65 -16.64 -14.06 -6.35
C LEU A 65 -15.14 -13.73 -6.53
N ARG A 66 -14.50 -14.28 -7.58
CA ARG A 66 -13.11 -13.93 -7.91
C ARG A 66 -12.94 -12.45 -8.23
N VAL A 67 -13.84 -11.87 -9.05
CA VAL A 67 -13.81 -10.44 -9.36
C VAL A 67 -13.97 -9.61 -8.08
N GLN A 68 -14.95 -9.95 -7.24
CA GLN A 68 -15.21 -9.29 -5.98
C GLN A 68 -13.98 -9.30 -5.05
N ILE A 69 -13.30 -10.43 -4.90
CA ILE A 69 -12.08 -10.58 -4.08
C ILE A 69 -10.98 -9.67 -4.62
N LYS A 70 -10.71 -9.74 -5.93
CA LYS A 70 -9.67 -8.94 -6.58
C LYS A 70 -9.90 -7.44 -6.44
N THR A 71 -11.14 -6.99 -6.64
CA THR A 71 -11.54 -5.60 -6.46
C THR A 71 -11.31 -5.15 -5.02
N GLN A 72 -11.77 -5.93 -4.03
CA GLN A 72 -11.58 -5.58 -2.63
C GLN A 72 -10.10 -5.47 -2.25
N ILE A 73 -9.28 -6.47 -2.60
CA ILE A 73 -7.84 -6.47 -2.26
C ILE A 73 -7.16 -5.28 -2.92
N THR A 74 -7.45 -5.01 -4.19
CA THR A 74 -6.84 -3.90 -4.93
C THR A 74 -7.19 -2.56 -4.31
N CYS A 75 -8.47 -2.31 -4.04
CA CYS A 75 -8.91 -1.01 -3.56
C CYS A 75 -8.52 -0.79 -2.09
N TYR A 76 -8.64 -1.79 -1.21
CA TYR A 76 -8.17 -1.66 0.18
C TYR A 76 -6.65 -1.47 0.24
N ALA A 77 -5.87 -2.20 -0.55
CA ALA A 77 -4.42 -1.97 -0.63
C ALA A 77 -4.08 -0.54 -1.03
N SER A 78 -4.80 0.03 -2.01
CA SER A 78 -4.63 1.42 -2.44
C SER A 78 -4.97 2.41 -1.32
N ILE A 79 -6.05 2.19 -0.56
CA ILE A 79 -6.40 3.02 0.60
C ILE A 79 -5.29 2.99 1.66
N TYR A 80 -4.82 1.80 2.03
CA TYR A 80 -3.73 1.65 3.00
C TYR A 80 -2.45 2.34 2.53
N GLU A 81 -2.09 2.16 1.25
CA GLU A 81 -0.93 2.83 0.67
C GLU A 81 -1.06 4.35 0.70
N ALA A 82 -2.19 4.89 0.27
CA ALA A 82 -2.42 6.33 0.21
C ALA A 82 -2.38 6.97 1.61
N VAL A 83 -3.00 6.34 2.60
CA VAL A 83 -2.99 6.82 3.99
C VAL A 83 -1.58 6.77 4.57
N ILE A 84 -0.88 5.62 4.49
CA ILE A 84 0.50 5.52 5.00
C ILE A 84 1.41 6.51 4.30
N HIS A 85 1.26 6.68 2.98
CA HIS A 85 2.04 7.64 2.22
C HIS A 85 1.84 9.06 2.76
N HIS A 86 0.59 9.50 2.92
CA HIS A 86 0.28 10.82 3.45
C HIS A 86 0.84 11.02 4.85
N LEU A 87 0.61 10.06 5.76
CA LEU A 87 1.14 10.13 7.12
C LEU A 87 2.66 10.29 7.13
N LEU A 88 3.40 9.45 6.40
CA LEU A 88 4.85 9.52 6.42
C LEU A 88 5.39 10.81 5.80
N PHE A 89 4.94 11.15 4.59
CA PHE A 89 5.59 12.19 3.78
C PHE A 89 4.97 13.58 3.90
N VAL A 90 3.80 13.69 4.54
CA VAL A 90 3.15 14.98 4.84
C VAL A 90 3.17 15.22 6.34
N THR A 91 2.55 14.35 7.14
CA THR A 91 2.39 14.54 8.59
C THR A 91 3.71 14.37 9.34
N PHE A 92 4.48 13.32 9.07
CA PHE A 92 5.72 12.96 9.77
C PHE A 92 6.99 13.22 8.95
N LYS A 93 6.92 14.11 7.95
CA LYS A 93 8.00 14.39 7.00
C LYS A 93 9.33 14.77 7.65
N ASP A 94 9.27 15.37 8.84
CA ASP A 94 10.42 15.88 9.57
C ASP A 94 11.07 14.83 10.49
N SER A 95 10.44 13.66 10.65
CA SER A 95 11.02 12.54 11.39
C SER A 95 12.27 12.00 10.70
N ASP A 96 13.31 11.71 11.49
CA ASP A 96 14.54 11.13 10.96
C ASP A 96 14.30 9.74 10.33
N LEU A 97 13.36 8.96 10.87
CA LEU A 97 12.95 7.68 10.28
C LEU A 97 12.38 7.83 8.88
N VAL A 98 11.62 8.92 8.62
CA VAL A 98 11.07 9.21 7.29
C VAL A 98 12.17 9.72 6.35
N LYS A 99 13.04 10.61 6.83
CA LYS A 99 14.18 11.10 6.05
C LYS A 99 15.11 9.97 5.61
N ASP A 100 15.24 8.93 6.43
CA ASP A 100 16.02 7.74 6.12
C ASP A 100 15.41 6.86 5.03
N LEU A 101 14.09 6.94 4.78
CA LEU A 101 13.47 6.24 3.65
C LEU A 101 13.99 6.71 2.28
N TYR A 102 14.49 7.95 2.19
CA TYR A 102 15.09 8.46 0.97
C TYR A 102 16.51 7.94 0.73
N LYS A 103 17.11 7.27 1.72
CA LYS A 103 18.50 6.81 1.69
C LYS A 103 18.55 5.32 1.35
N TYR A 104 19.53 4.92 0.56
CA TYR A 104 19.84 3.51 0.35
C TYR A 104 21.36 3.29 0.30
N PRO A 105 21.85 2.16 0.81
CA PRO A 105 23.28 1.84 0.71
C PRO A 105 23.64 1.62 -0.76
N THR A 106 24.73 2.24 -1.19
CA THR A 106 25.25 2.10 -2.55
C THR A 106 26.77 2.08 -2.53
N LYS A 107 27.38 1.71 -3.65
CA LYS A 107 28.83 1.75 -3.81
C LYS A 107 29.18 2.81 -4.84
N LYS A 108 30.15 3.66 -4.52
CA LYS A 108 30.69 4.66 -5.45
C LYS A 108 32.14 4.32 -5.77
N ALA A 109 32.50 4.40 -7.04
CA ALA A 109 33.88 4.25 -7.46
C ALA A 109 34.73 5.40 -6.91
N PHE A 110 35.97 5.07 -6.53
CA PHE A 110 36.95 6.11 -6.23
C PHE A 110 37.29 6.89 -7.51
N SER A 111 37.41 8.21 -7.39
CA SER A 111 38.03 9.02 -8.45
C SER A 111 39.54 8.96 -8.28
N ILE A 112 40.17 7.96 -8.91
CA ILE A 112 41.62 7.75 -8.86
C ILE A 112 42.26 8.46 -10.07
N PRO A 113 43.26 9.34 -9.88
CA PRO A 113 43.98 9.95 -10.99
C PRO A 113 44.58 8.91 -11.94
N GLN A 114 44.54 9.17 -13.25
CA GLN A 114 44.94 8.21 -14.29
C GLN A 114 46.35 7.63 -14.06
N ALA A 115 47.30 8.46 -13.63
CA ALA A 115 48.68 8.04 -13.37
C ALA A 115 48.80 6.99 -12.24
N HIS A 116 47.90 7.00 -11.26
CA HIS A 116 47.84 5.98 -10.20
C HIS A 116 47.02 4.78 -10.67
N MET A 117 45.97 5.03 -11.45
CA MET A 117 45.11 3.98 -12.01
C MET A 117 45.90 3.03 -12.91
N SER A 118 46.73 3.55 -13.81
CA SER A 118 47.58 2.73 -14.69
C SER A 118 48.60 1.85 -13.95
N LYS A 119 48.98 2.20 -12.71
CA LYS A 119 49.81 1.34 -11.86
C LYS A 119 49.01 0.23 -11.17
N LEU A 120 47.71 0.47 -10.93
CA LEU A 120 46.82 -0.46 -10.26
C LEU A 120 46.13 -1.43 -11.23
N GLU A 121 45.90 -1.02 -12.48
CA GLU A 121 45.24 -1.83 -13.53
C GLU A 121 45.84 -3.23 -13.67
N GLN A 122 47.17 -3.38 -13.57
CA GLN A 122 47.87 -4.66 -13.65
C GLN A 122 47.51 -5.66 -12.53
N TYR A 123 46.89 -5.20 -11.43
CA TYR A 123 46.48 -6.02 -10.28
C TYR A 123 44.95 -6.07 -10.11
N LEU A 124 44.21 -5.32 -10.91
CA LEU A 124 42.75 -5.17 -10.79
C LEU A 124 42.00 -6.04 -11.80
N GLU A 125 42.45 -7.29 -11.93
CA GLU A 125 41.77 -8.33 -12.69
C GLU A 125 41.76 -9.63 -11.88
N HIS A 126 40.61 -10.26 -11.80
CA HIS A 126 40.45 -11.58 -11.19
C HIS A 126 39.31 -12.31 -11.87
N ASP A 127 39.50 -13.61 -12.19
CA ASP A 127 38.45 -14.43 -12.82
C ASP A 127 37.92 -13.82 -14.14
N GLY A 128 38.81 -13.22 -14.94
CA GLY A 128 38.46 -12.52 -16.19
C GLY A 128 37.58 -11.29 -16.01
N LYS A 129 37.43 -10.78 -14.78
CA LYS A 129 36.63 -9.60 -14.44
C LYS A 129 37.54 -8.49 -13.93
N THR A 130 37.30 -7.28 -14.43
CA THR A 130 37.97 -6.07 -13.95
C THR A 130 37.45 -5.70 -12.56
N ILE A 131 38.36 -5.54 -11.60
CA ILE A 131 38.06 -5.09 -10.26
C ILE A 131 38.00 -3.56 -10.27
N ILE A 132 36.87 -3.00 -9.87
CA ILE A 132 36.70 -1.55 -9.73
C ILE A 132 36.75 -1.20 -8.23
N PRO A 133 37.74 -0.42 -7.76
CA PRO A 133 37.79 0.04 -6.38
C PRO A 133 36.60 0.95 -6.05
N MET A 134 35.81 0.56 -5.05
CA MET A 134 34.64 1.30 -4.60
C MET A 134 34.65 1.50 -3.08
N TYR A 135 33.94 2.51 -2.61
CA TYR A 135 33.65 2.75 -1.19
C TYR A 135 32.14 2.73 -0.94
N ASP A 136 31.76 2.42 0.30
CA ASP A 136 30.36 2.46 0.73
C ASP A 136 29.88 3.91 0.82
N ALA A 137 28.75 4.16 0.20
CA ALA A 137 28.12 5.47 0.12
C ALA A 137 26.62 5.35 0.36
N VAL A 138 25.97 6.50 0.53
CA VAL A 138 24.52 6.59 0.63
C VAL A 138 23.97 7.25 -0.63
N GLY A 139 23.15 6.51 -1.37
CA GLY A 139 22.37 7.03 -2.49
C GLY A 139 21.10 7.73 -1.98
N ARG A 140 20.49 8.55 -2.84
CA ARG A 140 19.19 9.16 -2.58
C ARG A 140 18.19 8.75 -3.65
N THR A 141 16.98 8.39 -3.22
CA THR A 141 15.89 7.97 -4.12
C THR A 141 14.74 8.97 -4.08
N SER A 142 13.82 8.89 -5.04
CA SER A 142 12.59 9.68 -5.03
C SER A 142 11.49 8.95 -4.26
N ILE A 143 10.51 9.70 -3.77
CA ILE A 143 9.35 9.16 -3.05
C ILE A 143 8.61 8.04 -3.82
N THR A 144 8.56 8.16 -5.15
CA THR A 144 7.92 7.21 -6.07
C THR A 144 8.63 5.86 -6.18
N GLN A 145 9.90 5.79 -5.80
CA GLN A 145 10.71 4.58 -5.86
C GLN A 145 10.74 3.83 -4.53
N ILE A 146 10.25 4.44 -3.45
CA ILE A 146 10.20 3.83 -2.12
C ILE A 146 9.09 2.77 -2.12
N LYS A 147 9.48 1.51 -1.90
CA LYS A 147 8.56 0.37 -1.85
C LYS A 147 7.59 0.50 -0.67
N PHE A 148 6.37 -0.02 -0.85
CA PHE A 148 5.36 -0.03 0.22
C PHE A 148 5.83 -0.72 1.50
N GLU A 149 6.57 -1.83 1.38
CA GLU A 149 7.16 -2.53 2.52
C GLU A 149 8.03 -1.61 3.40
N ALA A 150 8.87 -0.76 2.79
CA ALA A 150 9.67 0.20 3.52
C ALA A 150 8.80 1.26 4.22
N LYS A 151 7.73 1.71 3.57
CA LYS A 151 6.75 2.63 4.17
C LYS A 151 6.06 1.99 5.38
N ALA A 152 5.56 0.76 5.24
CA ALA A 152 4.91 0.03 6.33
C ALA A 152 5.86 -0.20 7.52
N ASN A 153 7.11 -0.58 7.26
CA ASN A 153 8.14 -0.72 8.29
C ASN A 153 8.41 0.60 9.02
N CYS A 154 8.52 1.71 8.30
CA CYS A 154 8.70 3.04 8.91
C CYS A 154 7.49 3.44 9.75
N ALA A 155 6.26 3.21 9.27
CA ALA A 155 5.04 3.46 10.03
C ALA A 155 4.99 2.67 11.34
N HIS A 156 5.45 1.40 11.31
CA HIS A 156 5.59 0.61 12.52
C HIS A 156 6.65 1.18 13.48
N GLN A 157 7.83 1.56 12.98
CA GLN A 157 8.90 2.15 13.79
C GLN A 157 8.50 3.49 14.44
N LEU A 158 7.62 4.26 13.77
CA LEU A 158 7.01 5.47 14.32
C LEU A 158 5.91 5.19 15.35
N GLY A 159 5.53 3.92 15.57
CA GLY A 159 4.45 3.55 16.48
C GLY A 159 3.04 3.80 15.92
N LEU A 160 2.89 4.10 14.62
CA LEU A 160 1.59 4.34 13.99
C LEU A 160 0.76 3.06 13.87
N ILE A 161 1.45 1.93 13.66
CA ILE A 161 0.84 0.61 13.52
C ILE A 161 1.63 -0.46 14.26
N SER A 162 0.91 -1.45 14.79
CA SER A 162 1.46 -2.65 15.40
C SER A 162 2.21 -3.53 14.38
N GLU A 163 3.15 -4.34 14.86
CA GLU A 163 3.92 -5.27 14.02
C GLU A 163 3.00 -6.23 13.25
N LYS A 164 1.98 -6.79 13.93
CA LYS A 164 1.00 -7.67 13.30
C LYS A 164 0.25 -6.98 12.15
N LEU A 165 -0.20 -5.75 12.37
CA LEU A 165 -0.92 -5.01 11.33
C LEU A 165 0.01 -4.67 10.15
N LYS A 166 1.25 -4.28 10.43
CA LYS A 166 2.29 -4.06 9.41
C LYS A 166 2.47 -5.29 8.51
N ASP A 167 2.62 -6.48 9.09
CA ASP A 167 2.78 -7.72 8.30
C ASP A 167 1.53 -8.03 7.45
N GLU A 168 0.33 -7.85 8.01
CA GLU A 168 -0.93 -8.04 7.29
C GLU A 168 -1.09 -7.05 6.12
N LEU A 169 -0.73 -5.77 6.31
CA LEU A 169 -0.78 -4.76 5.25
C LEU A 169 0.21 -5.07 4.13
N ILE A 170 1.43 -5.52 4.47
CA ILE A 170 2.43 -5.97 3.50
C ILE A 170 1.89 -7.16 2.70
N GLN A 171 1.26 -8.13 3.36
CA GLN A 171 0.66 -9.29 2.70
C GLN A 171 -0.48 -8.89 1.74
N ILE A 172 -1.37 -7.98 2.16
CA ILE A 172 -2.44 -7.44 1.31
C ILE A 172 -1.86 -6.77 0.07
N TYR A 173 -0.80 -5.95 0.24
CA TYR A 173 -0.13 -5.29 -0.88
C TYR A 173 0.56 -6.27 -1.84
N HIS A 174 1.19 -7.33 -1.32
CA HIS A 174 1.74 -8.39 -2.17
C HIS A 174 0.67 -9.15 -2.93
N CYS A 175 -0.47 -9.43 -2.30
CA CYS A 175 -1.61 -10.07 -2.96
C CYS A 175 -2.15 -9.19 -4.10
N ARG A 176 -2.29 -7.88 -3.89
CA ARG A 176 -2.63 -6.93 -4.96
C ARG A 176 -1.71 -7.05 -6.19
N ASN A 177 -0.40 -7.28 -5.99
CA ASN A 177 0.53 -7.50 -7.11
C ASN A 177 0.43 -8.91 -7.72
N ALA A 178 -0.02 -9.90 -6.95
CA ALA A 178 -0.22 -11.27 -7.43
C ALA A 178 -1.50 -11.42 -8.28
N ILE A 179 -2.46 -10.50 -8.14
CA ILE A 179 -3.69 -10.42 -8.95
C ILE A 179 -3.43 -10.05 -10.42
N HIS A 180 -2.20 -9.64 -10.78
CA HIS A 180 -1.85 -9.48 -12.19
C HIS A 180 -1.91 -10.83 -12.91
N LEU A 181 -2.61 -10.90 -14.05
CA LEU A 181 -2.89 -12.14 -14.81
C LEU A 181 -1.67 -13.06 -15.00
N HIS A 182 -0.47 -12.50 -15.22
CA HIS A 182 0.77 -13.27 -15.36
C HIS A 182 1.25 -13.95 -14.05
N ALA A 183 0.94 -13.36 -12.90
CA ALA A 183 1.22 -13.95 -11.59
C ALA A 183 0.14 -14.97 -11.21
N GLU A 184 -1.11 -14.76 -11.61
CA GLU A 184 -2.22 -15.73 -11.44
C GLU A 184 -2.01 -17.00 -12.27
N MET A 185 -1.48 -16.91 -13.50
CA MET A 185 -1.14 -18.10 -14.29
C MET A 185 -0.12 -19.04 -13.59
N LYS A 186 0.58 -18.56 -12.57
CA LYS A 186 1.54 -19.35 -11.77
C LYS A 186 0.97 -19.84 -10.44
N LYS A 187 -0.24 -19.41 -10.06
CA LYS A 187 -0.89 -19.73 -8.79
C LYS A 187 -2.37 -20.03 -9.06
N ASP A 188 -2.79 -21.29 -8.88
CA ASP A 188 -4.22 -21.56 -8.72
C ASP A 188 -4.72 -20.68 -7.58
N LEU A 189 -5.79 -19.90 -7.80
CA LEU A 189 -6.37 -19.04 -6.77
C LEU A 189 -6.59 -19.86 -5.50
N THR A 190 -5.76 -19.62 -4.48
CA THR A 190 -5.85 -20.37 -3.24
C THR A 190 -6.94 -19.77 -2.34
N TYR A 191 -7.46 -20.61 -1.44
CA TYR A 191 -8.36 -20.23 -0.34
C TYR A 191 -7.86 -18.99 0.44
N ASP A 192 -6.54 -18.75 0.42
CA ASP A 192 -5.86 -17.61 1.06
C ASP A 192 -6.37 -16.24 0.59
N GLU A 193 -6.74 -16.08 -0.69
CA GLU A 193 -7.18 -14.78 -1.23
C GLU A 193 -8.57 -14.38 -0.73
N LEU A 194 -9.45 -15.36 -0.52
CA LEU A 194 -10.78 -15.14 0.03
C LEU A 194 -10.71 -14.67 1.49
N ASP A 195 -9.87 -15.32 2.30
CA ASP A 195 -9.63 -14.89 3.68
C ASP A 195 -8.91 -13.52 3.73
N LEU A 196 -7.96 -13.27 2.82
CA LEU A 196 -7.30 -11.97 2.70
C LEU A 196 -8.26 -10.83 2.36
N SER A 197 -9.24 -11.03 1.48
CA SER A 197 -10.25 -10.00 1.19
C SER A 197 -11.07 -9.60 2.42
N LYS A 198 -11.46 -10.59 3.24
CA LYS A 198 -12.18 -10.36 4.50
C LYS A 198 -11.30 -9.67 5.53
N ILE A 199 -10.04 -10.08 5.63
CA ILE A 199 -9.04 -9.45 6.51
C ILE A 199 -8.84 -8.00 6.10
N ALA A 200 -8.65 -7.72 4.81
CA ALA A 200 -8.43 -6.36 4.30
C ALA A 200 -9.53 -5.39 4.70
N TYR A 201 -10.81 -5.79 4.62
CA TYR A 201 -11.91 -4.99 5.13
C TYR A 201 -11.87 -4.85 6.66
N ARG A 202 -11.77 -5.96 7.39
CA ARG A 202 -11.82 -5.97 8.87
C ARG A 202 -10.69 -5.16 9.51
N ARG A 203 -9.55 -5.05 8.84
CA ARG A 203 -8.39 -4.28 9.33
C ARG A 203 -8.53 -2.78 9.18
N MET A 204 -9.48 -2.28 8.37
CA MET A 204 -9.69 -0.83 8.23
C MET A 204 -9.98 -0.16 9.57
N GLN A 205 -10.86 -0.77 10.38
CA GLN A 205 -11.20 -0.22 11.69
C GLN A 205 -10.00 -0.23 12.65
N LEU A 206 -9.30 -1.37 12.75
CA LEU A 206 -8.10 -1.48 13.60
C LEU A 206 -7.01 -0.50 13.16
N PHE A 207 -6.82 -0.33 11.86
CA PHE A 207 -5.86 0.59 11.27
C PHE A 207 -6.18 2.04 11.64
N ARG A 208 -7.44 2.46 11.48
CA ARG A 208 -7.91 3.78 11.93
C ARG A 208 -7.65 3.99 13.42
N GLU A 209 -8.02 3.02 14.27
CA GLU A 209 -7.89 3.14 15.72
C GLU A 209 -6.42 3.29 16.14
N GLN A 210 -5.51 2.50 15.56
CA GLN A 210 -4.08 2.61 15.85
C GLN A 210 -3.50 3.95 15.42
N ILE A 211 -3.86 4.44 14.23
CA ILE A 211 -3.44 5.77 13.75
C ILE A 211 -3.93 6.87 14.70
N LEU A 212 -5.23 6.90 15.00
CA LEU A 212 -5.80 7.92 15.89
C LEU A 212 -5.14 7.91 17.25
N ASN A 213 -4.93 6.73 17.83
CA ASN A 213 -4.25 6.61 19.12
C ASN A 213 -2.81 7.12 19.05
N SER A 214 -2.07 6.81 17.99
CA SER A 214 -0.69 7.27 17.83
C SER A 214 -0.60 8.80 17.65
N ILE A 215 -1.48 9.40 16.85
CA ILE A 215 -1.50 10.85 16.61
C ILE A 215 -1.88 11.59 17.91
N ASN A 216 -2.90 11.12 18.63
CA ASN A 216 -3.34 11.74 19.89
C ASN A 216 -2.31 11.62 21.02
N LEU A 217 -1.36 10.68 20.94
CA LEU A 217 -0.26 10.55 21.90
C LEU A 217 0.93 11.47 21.56
N THR A 218 0.93 12.09 20.37
CA THR A 218 2.05 12.91 19.86
C THR A 218 1.75 14.43 19.96
N VAL A 219 0.49 14.80 20.27
CA VAL A 219 0.03 16.17 20.56
C VAL A 219 0.01 16.40 22.07
#